data_AF-A0A9R1CTL7-F1
#
_entry.id   AF-A0A9R1CTL7-F1
#
_cell.length_a   1.000
_cell.length_b   1.000
_cell.length_c   1.000
_cell.angle_alpha   90.00
_cell.angle_beta   90.00
_cell.angle_gamma   90.00
#
_symmetry.space_group_name_H-M   'P 1'
#
loop_
_entity.id
_entity.type
_entity.pdbx_description
1 polymer ?
#
loop_
_entity_poly.entity_id
_entity_poly.type
_entity_poly.pdbx_seq_one_letter_code
_entity_poly.pdbx_strand_id
1 'polypeptide(L)'
;MSVSELLPESVPNEIDRSVQTVGLTTDETVFETLSTDTARQIVSLLDDGPQTASAIATEMQISVQNVCYHLDRLQTAGLIDAVGTRHSSKGKEMTVYGLITESIVLQLGEQNTAQ
;
A
#
# COMPACT_ATOMS: atom_id res chain seq x y z
N MET A 1 -33.64 0.63 -5.75
CA MET A 1 -32.22 0.63 -6.15
C MET A 1 -31.70 2.03 -5.91
N SER A 2 -30.77 2.16 -4.97
CA SER A 2 -30.21 3.46 -4.58
C SER A 2 -29.14 3.85 -5.59
N VAL A 3 -29.04 5.14 -5.94
CA VAL A 3 -28.06 5.66 -6.93
C VAL A 3 -26.61 5.29 -6.57
N SER A 4 -26.34 5.03 -5.29
CA SER A 4 -25.06 4.55 -4.78
C SER A 4 -24.64 3.16 -5.28
N GLU A 5 -25.56 2.35 -5.83
CA GLU A 5 -25.29 1.01 -6.38
C GLU A 5 -24.86 1.05 -7.86
N LEU A 6 -24.89 2.23 -8.49
CA LEU A 6 -24.70 2.40 -9.94
C LEU A 6 -23.36 3.03 -10.33
N LEU A 7 -22.49 3.31 -9.35
CA LEU A 7 -21.16 3.86 -9.60
C LEU A 7 -20.16 2.70 -9.69
N PRO A 8 -19.56 2.45 -10.88
CA PRO A 8 -18.59 1.38 -11.03
C PRO A 8 -17.38 1.62 -10.14
N GLU A 9 -17.02 0.62 -9.34
CA GLU A 9 -15.71 0.60 -8.70
C GLU A 9 -14.65 0.49 -9.79
N SER A 10 -13.64 1.34 -9.72
CA SER A 10 -12.51 1.34 -10.66
C SER A 10 -11.30 0.74 -9.98
N VAL A 11 -11.40 -0.52 -9.57
CA VAL A 11 -10.29 -1.29 -8.97
C VAL A 11 -9.94 -2.43 -9.93
N PRO A 12 -8.67 -2.59 -10.33
CA PRO A 12 -8.27 -3.67 -11.20
C PRO A 12 -8.49 -5.02 -10.50
N ASN A 13 -8.84 -6.04 -11.29
CA ASN A 13 -9.05 -7.40 -10.77
C ASN A 13 -7.73 -8.08 -10.35
N GLU A 14 -6.61 -7.62 -10.92
CA GLU A 14 -5.26 -8.08 -10.64
C GLU A 14 -4.31 -6.89 -10.67
N ILE A 15 -3.40 -6.81 -9.70
CA ILE A 15 -2.34 -5.80 -9.65
C ILE A 15 -1.05 -6.51 -10.02
N ASP A 16 -0.38 -6.03 -11.06
CA ASP A 16 0.95 -6.52 -11.43
C ASP A 16 1.94 -6.13 -10.34
N ARG A 17 2.39 -7.11 -9.54
CA ARG A 17 3.31 -6.90 -8.43
C ARG A 17 4.73 -7.22 -8.87
N SER A 18 5.67 -6.37 -8.47
CA SER A 18 7.08 -6.52 -8.87
C SER A 18 7.98 -6.95 -7.71
N VAL A 19 9.12 -7.56 -8.04
CA VAL A 19 10.20 -7.80 -7.08
C VAL A 19 11.06 -6.54 -6.99
N GLN A 20 11.21 -5.99 -5.78
CA GLN A 20 12.04 -4.82 -5.56
C GLN A 20 13.38 -5.21 -4.96
N THR A 21 14.47 -4.74 -5.56
CA THR A 21 15.81 -4.84 -4.96
C THR A 21 16.10 -3.55 -4.20
N VAL A 22 16.41 -3.70 -2.91
CA VAL A 22 16.56 -2.59 -1.96
C VAL A 22 17.94 -2.71 -1.33
N GLY A 23 18.76 -1.68 -1.43
CA GLY A 23 20.08 -1.63 -0.82
C GLY A 23 19.99 -1.21 0.64
N LEU A 24 20.68 -1.96 1.53
CA LEU A 24 20.62 -1.71 2.97
C LEU A 24 21.02 -0.28 3.36
N THR A 25 21.95 0.33 2.61
CA THR A 25 22.49 1.67 2.89
C THR A 25 21.95 2.75 1.96
N THR A 26 21.22 2.39 0.91
CA THR A 26 20.73 3.33 -0.13
C THR A 26 19.24 3.60 -0.02
N ASP A 27 18.49 2.68 0.60
CA ASP A 27 17.02 2.69 0.61
C ASP A 27 16.47 2.69 2.05
N GLU A 28 17.02 3.58 2.88
CA GLU A 28 16.67 3.71 4.31
C GLU A 28 15.15 3.87 4.54
N THR A 29 14.46 4.57 3.65
CA THR A 29 13.02 4.83 3.72
C THR A 29 12.17 3.56 3.76
N VAL A 30 12.58 2.50 3.05
CA VAL A 30 11.89 1.20 3.05
C VAL A 30 11.99 0.58 4.44
N PHE A 31 13.18 0.56 5.03
CA PHE A 31 13.42 -0.02 6.35
C PHE A 31 12.80 0.79 7.47
N GLU A 32 12.91 2.12 7.42
CA GLU A 32 12.26 3.01 8.40
C GLU A 32 10.74 2.80 8.41
N THR A 33 10.13 2.69 7.23
CA THR A 33 8.70 2.44 7.11
C THR A 33 8.33 1.07 7.69
N LEU A 34 9.03 0.01 7.27
CA LEU A 34 8.77 -1.35 7.71
C LEU A 34 9.17 -1.62 9.17
N SER A 35 9.96 -0.75 9.81
CA SER A 35 10.29 -0.86 11.23
C SER A 35 9.06 -0.70 12.13
N THR A 36 8.01 -0.02 11.64
CA THR A 36 6.81 0.24 12.41
C THR A 36 5.80 -0.91 12.31
N ASP A 37 5.30 -1.39 13.45
CA ASP A 37 4.28 -2.45 13.53
C ASP A 37 3.03 -2.12 12.69
N THR A 38 2.54 -0.88 12.78
CA THR A 38 1.37 -0.41 12.01
C THR A 38 1.60 -0.53 10.51
N ALA A 39 2.78 -0.18 10.01
CA ALA A 39 3.08 -0.28 8.58
C ALA A 39 3.08 -1.74 8.11
N ARG A 40 3.66 -2.65 8.88
CA ARG A 40 3.65 -4.09 8.56
C ARG A 40 2.25 -4.69 8.61
N GLN A 41 1.40 -4.27 9.55
CA GLN A 41 0.00 -4.70 9.59
C GLN A 41 -0.79 -4.19 8.38
N ILE A 42 -0.57 -2.94 7.94
CA ILE A 42 -1.19 -2.42 6.72
C ILE A 42 -0.75 -3.22 5.49
N VAL A 43 0.54 -3.54 5.36
CA VAL A 43 1.04 -4.42 4.27
C VAL A 43 0.34 -5.77 4.30
N SER A 44 0.20 -6.39 5.48
CA SER A 44 -0.51 -7.66 5.62
C SER A 44 -1.97 -7.57 5.17
N LEU A 45 -2.68 -6.50 5.53
CA LEU A 45 -4.08 -6.29 5.09
C LEU A 45 -4.19 -6.06 3.58
N LEU A 46 -3.22 -5.38 2.98
CA LEU A 46 -3.19 -5.11 1.55
C LEU A 46 -2.74 -6.32 0.72
N ASP A 47 -2.11 -7.31 1.35
CA ASP A 47 -1.81 -8.59 0.73
C ASP A 47 -3.10 -9.40 0.49
N ASP A 48 -4.03 -9.39 1.45
CA ASP A 48 -5.37 -9.99 1.33
C ASP A 48 -6.24 -9.30 0.26
N GLY A 49 -5.94 -8.03 -0.04
CA GLY A 49 -6.49 -7.33 -1.20
C GLY A 49 -6.55 -5.80 -1.06
N PRO A 50 -6.84 -5.07 -2.15
CA PRO A 50 -6.82 -3.62 -2.15
C PRO A 50 -7.94 -3.00 -1.29
N GLN A 51 -7.59 -2.03 -0.45
CA GLN A 51 -8.50 -1.43 0.53
C GLN A 51 -8.44 0.09 0.57
N THR A 52 -9.52 0.71 1.08
CA THR A 52 -9.55 2.15 1.36
C THR A 52 -8.92 2.45 2.71
N ALA A 53 -8.36 3.65 2.89
CA ALA A 53 -7.82 4.08 4.18
C ALA A 53 -8.84 3.97 5.34
N SER A 54 -10.12 4.23 5.06
CA SER A 54 -11.20 4.08 6.04
C SER A 54 -11.49 2.63 6.42
N ALA A 55 -11.37 1.68 5.48
CA ALA A 55 -11.57 0.27 5.76
C ALA A 55 -10.42 -0.27 6.62
N ILE A 56 -9.18 0.06 6.25
CA ILE A 56 -7.97 -0.28 7.02
C ILE A 56 -8.06 0.27 8.45
N ALA A 57 -8.47 1.54 8.60
CA ALA A 57 -8.62 2.17 9.91
C ALA A 57 -9.66 1.46 10.79
N THR A 58 -10.75 0.99 10.17
CA THR A 58 -11.80 0.25 10.86
C THR A 58 -11.29 -1.12 11.33
N GLU A 59 -10.62 -1.87 10.46
CA GLU A 59 -10.08 -3.19 10.75
C GLU A 59 -9.03 -3.13 11.87
N MET A 60 -8.11 -2.16 11.79
CA MET A 60 -7.03 -1.97 12.76
C MET A 60 -7.44 -1.20 14.02
N GLN A 61 -8.68 -0.68 14.08
CA GLN A 61 -9.20 0.16 15.17
C GLN A 61 -8.31 1.38 15.50
N ILE A 62 -7.76 2.02 14.48
CA ILE A 62 -6.96 3.26 14.59
C ILE A 62 -7.59 4.40 13.80
N SER A 63 -7.09 5.63 13.95
CA SER A 63 -7.64 6.75 13.21
C SER A 63 -7.30 6.66 11.72
N VAL A 64 -8.22 7.14 10.87
CA VAL A 64 -7.96 7.29 9.41
C VAL A 64 -6.72 8.13 9.15
N GLN A 65 -6.48 9.17 9.96
CA GLN A 65 -5.28 9.99 9.83
C GLN A 65 -3.99 9.18 10.09
N ASN A 66 -3.99 8.30 11.08
CA ASN A 66 -2.86 7.42 11.38
C ASN A 66 -2.61 6.44 10.22
N VAL A 67 -3.68 5.85 9.66
CA VAL A 67 -3.58 5.04 8.44
C VAL A 67 -3.01 5.85 7.27
N CYS A 68 -3.55 7.04 6.98
CA CYS A 68 -3.06 7.89 5.89
C CYS A 68 -1.57 8.21 6.03
N TYR A 69 -1.10 8.47 7.26
CA TYR A 69 0.32 8.69 7.53
C TYR A 69 1.18 7.49 7.13
N HIS A 70 0.76 6.27 7.47
CA HIS A 70 1.49 5.06 7.11
C HIS A 70 1.37 4.72 5.62
N LEU A 71 0.21 4.94 5.00
CA LEU A 71 0.02 4.72 3.55
C LEU A 71 0.94 5.63 2.73
N ASP A 72 1.08 6.90 3.10
CA ASP A 72 1.98 7.85 2.43
C ASP A 72 3.45 7.38 2.46
N ARG A 73 3.91 6.88 3.62
CA ARG A 73 5.27 6.33 3.77
C ARG A 73 5.47 5.04 2.98
N LEU A 74 4.48 4.14 3.00
CA LEU A 74 4.51 2.89 2.22
C LEU A 74 4.52 3.16 0.71
N GLN A 75 3.77 4.18 0.26
CA GLN A 75 3.75 4.60 -1.14
C GLN A 75 5.08 5.26 -1.54
N THR A 76 5.64 6.11 -0.68
CA THR A 76 6.98 6.70 -0.88
C THR A 76 8.07 5.64 -0.93
N ALA A 77 7.93 4.57 -0.14
CA ALA A 77 8.81 3.40 -0.17
C ALA A 77 8.56 2.47 -1.37
N GLY A 78 7.61 2.80 -2.26
CA GLY A 78 7.29 2.01 -3.44
C GLY A 78 6.63 0.66 -3.16
N LEU A 79 6.11 0.42 -1.95
CA LEU A 79 5.51 -0.86 -1.59
C LEU A 79 4.04 -0.98 -2.01
N ILE A 80 3.33 0.14 -2.02
CA ILE A 80 1.91 0.25 -2.37
C ILE A 80 1.69 1.39 -3.36
N ASP A 81 0.54 1.40 -4.01
CA ASP A 81 0.07 2.57 -4.78
C ASP A 81 -1.45 2.74 -4.70
N ALA A 82 -1.93 3.89 -5.17
CA ALA A 82 -3.33 4.12 -5.45
C ALA A 82 -3.73 3.34 -6.71
N VAL A 83 -4.42 2.23 -6.52
CA VAL A 83 -4.78 1.29 -7.60
C VAL A 83 -6.20 1.51 -8.11
N GLY A 84 -6.99 2.35 -7.46
CA GLY A 84 -8.37 2.56 -7.87
C GLY A 84 -9.19 3.47 -6.99
N THR A 85 -10.49 3.49 -7.27
CA THR A 85 -11.48 4.26 -6.51
C THR A 85 -12.72 3.43 -6.20
N ARG A 86 -13.28 3.67 -5.01
CA ARG A 86 -14.59 3.17 -4.55
C ARG A 86 -15.46 4.34 -4.10
N HIS A 87 -16.76 4.12 -4.00
CA HIS A 87 -17.69 5.11 -3.46
C HIS A 87 -18.19 4.68 -2.07
N SER A 88 -18.24 5.63 -1.14
CA SER A 88 -18.86 5.40 0.16
C SER A 88 -20.38 5.29 0.04
N SER A 89 -21.03 4.83 1.11
CA SER A 89 -22.51 4.85 1.21
C SER A 89 -23.12 6.23 0.99
N LYS A 90 -22.36 7.31 1.25
CA LYS A 90 -22.74 8.71 1.02
C LYS A 90 -22.33 9.23 -0.37
N GLY A 91 -21.87 8.36 -1.28
CA GLY A 91 -21.45 8.73 -2.63
C GLY A 91 -20.12 9.47 -2.72
N LYS A 92 -19.37 9.61 -1.62
CA LYS A 92 -18.02 10.19 -1.65
C LYS A 92 -17.04 9.18 -2.27
N GLU A 93 -16.27 9.63 -3.26
CA GLU A 93 -15.15 8.88 -3.84
C GLU A 93 -14.03 8.67 -2.80
N MET A 94 -13.47 7.47 -2.77
CA MET A 94 -12.43 7.02 -1.85
C MET A 94 -11.35 6.28 -2.62
N THR A 95 -10.10 6.71 -2.45
CA THR A 95 -8.93 6.03 -3.00
C THR A 95 -8.80 4.62 -2.41
N VAL A 96 -8.50 3.67 -3.30
CA VAL A 96 -8.15 2.29 -2.95
C VAL A 96 -6.66 2.12 -3.12
N TYR A 97 -6.02 1.60 -2.09
CA TYR A 97 -4.60 1.30 -2.05
C TYR A 97 -4.41 -0.20 -2.25
N GLY A 98 -3.37 -0.58 -2.98
CA GLY A 98 -3.02 -1.98 -3.22
C GLY A 98 -1.52 -2.18 -3.15
N LEU A 99 -1.10 -3.38 -2.76
CA LEU A 99 0.30 -3.77 -2.77
C LEU A 99 0.79 -3.92 -4.22
N ILE A 100 1.87 -3.22 -4.57
CA ILE A 100 2.53 -3.27 -5.90
C ILE A 100 3.87 -4.01 -5.86
N THR A 101 4.29 -4.43 -4.67
CA THR A 101 5.54 -5.16 -4.43
C THR A 101 5.23 -6.55 -3.92
N GLU A 102 5.68 -7.56 -4.65
CA GLU A 102 5.50 -8.97 -4.28
C GLU A 102 6.54 -9.40 -3.25
N SER A 103 7.79 -8.99 -3.46
CA SER A 103 8.89 -9.33 -2.57
C SER A 103 10.01 -8.29 -2.61
N ILE A 104 10.78 -8.26 -1.53
CA ILE A 104 11.94 -7.38 -1.37
C ILE A 104 13.21 -8.25 -1.32
N VAL A 105 14.14 -7.98 -2.22
CA VAL A 105 15.48 -8.56 -2.24
C VAL A 105 16.44 -7.56 -1.61
N LEU A 106 17.04 -7.93 -0.49
CA LEU A 106 17.97 -7.07 0.25
C LEU A 106 19.39 -7.22 -0.26
N GLN A 107 20.00 -6.10 -0.65
CA GLN A 107 21.38 -6.04 -1.09
C GLN A 107 22.27 -5.41 0.01
N LEU A 108 23.25 -6.17 0.48
CA LEU A 108 24.10 -5.81 1.63
C LEU A 108 25.43 -5.12 1.24
N GLY A 109 25.70 -4.89 -0.05
CA GLY A 109 26.92 -4.24 -0.52
C GLY A 109 26.77 -3.69 -1.93
N GLU A 110 27.67 -2.80 -2.36
CA GLU A 110 27.69 -2.28 -3.73
C GLU A 110 27.96 -3.44 -4.69
N GLN A 111 27.18 -3.58 -5.77
CA GLN A 111 27.56 -4.49 -6.85
C GLN A 111 28.85 -3.93 -7.44
N ASN A 112 30.02 -4.40 -6.98
CA ASN A 112 31.25 -4.23 -7.74
C ASN A 112 31.15 -5.16 -8.95
N THR A 113 30.41 -4.73 -9.96
CA THR A 113 30.39 -5.39 -11.26
C THR A 113 31.70 -5.02 -11.95
N ALA A 114 32.79 -5.63 -11.48
CA ALA A 114 34.00 -5.75 -12.28
C ALA A 114 33.71 -6.82 -13.33
N GLN A 115 33.24 -6.41 -14.52
CA GLN A 115 33.46 -7.17 -15.75
C GLN A 115 33.42 -6.28 -16.98
#